data_AF-A0A9X8EBY8-F1
#
_entry.id   AF-A0A9X8EBY8-F1
#
_cell.length_a   1.000
_cell.length_b   1.000
_cell.length_c   1.000
_cell.angle_alpha   90.00
_cell.angle_beta   90.00
_cell.angle_gamma   90.00
#
_symmetry.space_group_name_H-M   'P 1'
#
loop_
_entity.id
_entity.type
_entity.pdbx_description
1 polymer ?
#
loop_
_entity_poly.entity_id
_entity_poly.type
_entity_poly.pdbx_seq_one_letter_code
_entity_poly.pdbx_strand_id
1 'polypeptide(L)'
;MLALASMLAENAKVEELYLSWNKIRGLGAQRLVEALGYHTSLRVLDLSWNSLNSCPNNSVAAALATSLTNNKVLVHLDISNNALDSKACGILAAALVANHTVVGYVKSALHKHCAIKHFELHQDNQDPNTSLDAWWPYVDRACWLCGRWSEHRFVWTPSHKLDAKAKVKLHLSIDDWTGDEMNRSNDMFVLYRMLPPGKTKYFITVETEVDTDALVAKAYAVDLKHSKVDRIVRDVDRRRELEAAGAIHYRAITHLYRKYCARGVRVAVDQVSVSLSGFNDFLSDCRLIDESSERCKASDMDNVFVAANLEVTEEAKQQDNPDRSLTRFEFLECVFRIAINKYCNCKPVECESPALALHRIMDEHLMPMVPPDPNDFRTSYLYKEEISDCFLEYVVLNCTLPTVAITAALGNRGVWRFKNSSNLCKETFHVLDDKLKQRDLRDLFFASKMLLLDEMAPPEVQKKLLYFTDFLELLLRVALARYPPSSPTVADAAIALQTLFVRHICAKEKLVETFQHSADKVRVLGAISRLERRPSKKGMLQHKASAKALQSPSDTPPA
;
A
#
# COMPACT_ATOMS: atom_id res chain seq x y z
N MET A 1 20.14 -45.58 8.72
CA MET A 1 20.28 -44.14 8.45
C MET A 1 21.71 -43.68 8.20
N LEU A 2 22.71 -44.04 9.02
CA LEU A 2 24.10 -43.61 8.74
C LEU A 2 24.62 -44.08 7.37
N ALA A 3 24.35 -45.33 6.98
CA ALA A 3 24.68 -45.82 5.65
C ALA A 3 23.97 -45.05 4.51
N LEU A 4 22.75 -44.53 4.75
CA LEU A 4 22.02 -43.73 3.77
C LEU A 4 22.62 -42.33 3.62
N ALA A 5 23.05 -41.73 4.73
CA ALA A 5 23.75 -40.45 4.72
C ALA A 5 25.12 -40.58 4.02
N SER A 6 25.86 -41.66 4.27
CA SER A 6 27.11 -41.97 3.55
C SER A 6 26.87 -42.16 2.06
N MET A 7 25.84 -42.93 1.68
CA MET A 7 25.45 -43.09 0.28
C MET A 7 25.15 -41.72 -0.35
N LEU A 8 24.38 -40.86 0.32
CA LEU A 8 24.04 -39.53 -0.19
C LEU A 8 25.28 -38.63 -0.29
N ALA A 9 26.25 -38.75 0.61
CA ALA A 9 27.49 -37.97 0.53
C ALA A 9 28.43 -38.43 -0.60
N GLU A 10 28.48 -39.73 -0.89
CA GLU A 10 29.36 -40.33 -1.90
C GLU A 10 28.73 -40.35 -3.30
N ASN A 11 27.41 -40.36 -3.37
CA ASN A 11 26.66 -40.42 -4.61
C ASN A 11 26.49 -39.00 -5.20
N ALA A 12 26.83 -38.83 -6.47
CA ALA A 12 26.66 -37.58 -7.21
C ALA A 12 25.74 -37.73 -8.43
N LYS A 13 24.92 -38.80 -8.46
CA LYS A 13 24.03 -39.14 -9.57
C LYS A 13 22.56 -39.22 -9.18
N VAL A 14 22.23 -39.49 -7.92
CA VAL A 14 20.84 -39.56 -7.48
C VAL A 14 20.23 -38.16 -7.62
N GLU A 15 19.14 -38.08 -8.38
CA GLU A 15 18.42 -36.83 -8.63
C GLU A 15 17.16 -36.73 -7.76
N GLU A 16 16.58 -37.86 -7.36
CA GLU A 16 15.35 -37.91 -6.58
C GLU A 16 15.44 -39.00 -5.50
N LEU A 17 15.01 -38.67 -4.28
CA LEU A 17 15.04 -39.58 -3.14
C LEU A 17 13.79 -39.44 -2.27
N TYR A 18 13.04 -40.54 -2.13
CA TYR A 18 11.79 -40.59 -1.36
C TYR A 18 11.94 -41.46 -0.12
N LEU A 19 11.76 -40.86 1.04
CA LEU A 19 12.01 -41.46 2.34
C LEU A 19 10.90 -41.17 3.35
N SER A 20 9.70 -40.86 2.89
CA SER A 20 8.57 -40.63 3.77
C SER A 20 8.18 -41.89 4.56
N TRP A 21 7.63 -41.72 5.76
CA TRP A 21 7.19 -42.83 6.64
C TRP A 21 8.29 -43.80 7.13
N ASN A 22 9.54 -43.35 7.28
CA ASN A 22 10.69 -44.22 7.64
C ASN A 22 11.22 -44.05 9.07
N LYS A 23 10.50 -43.36 9.97
CA LYS A 23 10.93 -43.05 11.36
C LYS A 23 12.34 -42.45 11.43
N ILE A 24 12.72 -41.66 10.43
CA ILE A 24 14.03 -41.00 10.34
C ILE A 24 14.14 -39.96 11.44
N ARG A 25 15.17 -40.11 12.29
CA ARG A 25 15.38 -39.30 13.49
C ARG A 25 16.81 -39.40 14.03
N GLY A 26 17.11 -38.65 15.08
CA GLY A 26 18.39 -38.74 15.79
C GLY A 26 19.58 -38.27 14.95
N LEU A 27 20.77 -38.75 15.31
CA LEU A 27 22.02 -38.47 14.59
C LEU A 27 21.95 -38.88 13.12
N GLY A 28 21.23 -39.95 12.79
CA GLY A 28 21.06 -40.40 11.41
C GLY A 28 20.31 -39.41 10.54
N ALA A 29 19.29 -38.72 11.09
CA ALA A 29 18.58 -37.65 10.39
C ALA A 29 19.47 -36.42 10.21
N GLN A 30 20.25 -36.06 11.23
CA GLN A 30 21.18 -34.93 11.16
C GLN A 30 22.23 -35.15 10.07
N ARG A 31 22.89 -36.31 10.05
CA ARG A 31 23.89 -36.64 9.01
C ARG A 31 23.29 -36.67 7.61
N LEU A 32 22.04 -37.13 7.48
CA LEU A 32 21.35 -37.14 6.19
C LEU A 32 21.15 -35.72 5.65
N VAL A 33 20.67 -34.79 6.48
CA VAL A 33 20.45 -33.41 6.04
C VAL A 33 21.76 -32.65 5.82
N GLU A 34 22.82 -32.93 6.61
CA GLU A 34 24.16 -32.36 6.41
C GLU A 34 24.75 -32.76 5.04
N ALA A 35 24.55 -34.01 4.62
CA ALA A 35 25.01 -34.49 3.31
C ALA A 35 24.34 -33.72 2.15
N LEU A 36 23.14 -33.18 2.35
CA LEU A 36 22.46 -32.37 1.34
C LEU A 36 23.24 -31.10 1.02
N GLY A 37 23.93 -30.48 1.98
CA GLY A 37 24.62 -29.20 1.75
C GLY A 37 25.63 -29.24 0.62
N TYR A 38 26.15 -30.43 0.29
CA TYR A 38 27.20 -30.64 -0.70
C TYR A 38 26.78 -31.55 -1.86
N HIS A 39 25.56 -32.11 -1.83
CA HIS A 39 25.10 -33.00 -2.88
C HIS A 39 24.82 -32.23 -4.18
N THR A 40 25.42 -32.68 -5.28
CA THR A 40 25.47 -31.89 -6.53
C THR A 40 24.44 -32.29 -7.59
N SER A 41 23.76 -33.43 -7.46
CA SER A 41 22.69 -33.85 -8.39
C SER A 41 21.29 -33.97 -7.80
N LEU A 42 21.13 -34.01 -6.47
CA LEU A 42 19.83 -34.28 -5.85
C LEU A 42 18.94 -33.05 -5.96
N ARG A 43 17.87 -33.18 -6.75
CA ARG A 43 16.88 -32.13 -7.02
C ARG A 43 15.62 -32.30 -6.18
N VAL A 44 15.28 -33.52 -5.79
CA VAL A 44 14.03 -33.83 -5.05
C VAL A 44 14.31 -34.71 -3.85
N LEU A 45 13.85 -34.28 -2.68
CA LEU A 45 13.91 -35.05 -1.44
C LEU A 45 12.58 -35.01 -0.69
N ASP A 46 12.02 -36.19 -0.40
CA ASP A 46 10.87 -36.34 0.49
C ASP A 46 11.30 -37.03 1.81
N LEU A 47 11.23 -36.27 2.90
CA LEU A 47 11.45 -36.71 4.27
C LEU A 47 10.17 -36.59 5.11
N SER A 48 9.00 -36.46 4.51
CA SER A 48 7.74 -36.28 5.24
C SER A 48 7.39 -37.46 6.14
N TRP A 49 6.54 -37.25 7.15
CA TRP A 49 6.08 -38.31 8.06
C TRP A 49 7.23 -39.09 8.73
N ASN A 50 8.24 -38.36 9.17
CA ASN A 50 9.35 -38.88 9.96
C ASN A 50 9.34 -38.23 11.35
N SER A 51 10.48 -38.22 12.05
CA SER A 51 10.58 -37.55 13.35
C SER A 51 11.86 -36.74 13.41
N LEU A 52 12.09 -35.88 12.42
CA LEU A 52 13.29 -35.04 12.32
C LEU A 52 13.49 -34.17 13.58
N ASN A 53 12.40 -33.73 14.22
CA ASN A 53 12.50 -32.94 15.46
C ASN A 53 12.63 -33.77 16.75
N SER A 54 12.92 -35.07 16.68
CA SER A 54 13.05 -35.89 17.90
C SER A 54 14.38 -35.68 18.64
N CYS A 55 15.26 -34.81 18.14
CA CYS A 55 16.56 -34.52 18.76
C CYS A 55 16.43 -33.31 19.69
N PRO A 56 17.14 -33.29 20.84
CA PRO A 56 17.19 -32.10 21.68
C PRO A 56 17.78 -30.91 20.90
N ASN A 57 17.33 -29.70 21.26
CA ASN A 57 17.84 -28.42 20.75
C ASN A 57 17.64 -28.15 19.25
N ASN A 58 16.73 -28.84 18.56
CA ASN A 58 16.44 -28.62 17.13
C ASN A 58 17.67 -28.76 16.22
N SER A 59 18.61 -29.64 16.59
CA SER A 59 19.90 -29.80 15.89
C SER A 59 19.73 -30.18 14.41
N VAL A 60 18.73 -31.00 14.09
CA VAL A 60 18.41 -31.38 12.70
C VAL A 60 17.89 -30.18 11.90
N ALA A 61 17.10 -29.28 12.50
CA ALA A 61 16.63 -28.07 11.84
C ALA A 61 17.77 -27.09 11.56
N ALA A 62 18.72 -26.93 12.50
CA ALA A 62 19.90 -26.09 12.30
C ALA A 62 20.85 -26.65 11.22
N ALA A 63 21.06 -27.97 11.21
CA ALA A 63 21.85 -28.65 10.19
C ALA A 63 21.20 -28.53 8.80
N LEU A 64 19.88 -28.69 8.73
CA LEU A 64 19.14 -28.52 7.49
C LEU A 64 19.18 -27.06 7.00
N ALA A 65 19.00 -26.08 7.88
CA ALA A 65 19.13 -24.65 7.54
C ALA A 65 20.49 -24.33 6.91
N THR A 66 21.58 -24.78 7.53
CA THR A 66 22.95 -24.62 6.99
C THR A 66 23.09 -25.27 5.62
N SER A 67 22.54 -26.48 5.48
CA SER A 67 22.61 -27.25 4.23
C SER A 67 21.80 -26.60 3.11
N LEU A 68 20.65 -26.00 3.42
CA LEU A 68 19.85 -25.23 2.47
C LEU A 68 20.58 -23.97 2.04
N THR A 69 21.28 -23.24 2.91
CA THR A 69 22.05 -22.06 2.49
C THR A 69 23.11 -22.42 1.45
N ASN A 70 23.79 -23.56 1.62
CA ASN A 70 24.88 -24.01 0.77
C ASN A 70 24.43 -24.74 -0.50
N ASN A 71 23.33 -25.49 -0.44
CA ASN A 71 22.85 -26.27 -1.56
C ASN A 71 22.13 -25.37 -2.59
N LYS A 72 22.59 -25.42 -3.84
CA LYS A 72 22.02 -24.67 -4.99
C LYS A 72 21.39 -25.56 -6.07
N VAL A 73 21.23 -26.85 -5.80
CA VAL A 73 20.75 -27.85 -6.78
C VAL A 73 19.39 -28.42 -6.38
N LEU A 74 19.14 -28.54 -5.08
CA LEU A 74 17.89 -29.03 -4.52
C LEU A 74 16.78 -28.06 -4.89
N VAL A 75 15.76 -28.60 -5.55
CA VAL A 75 14.59 -27.87 -6.04
C VAL A 75 13.38 -28.14 -5.16
N HIS A 76 13.28 -29.33 -4.55
CA HIS A 76 12.12 -29.72 -3.78
C HIS A 76 12.51 -30.47 -2.50
N LEU A 77 11.97 -30.02 -1.35
CA LEU A 77 12.18 -30.63 -0.04
C LEU A 77 10.86 -30.75 0.73
N ASP A 78 10.33 -31.97 0.87
CA ASP A 78 9.20 -32.23 1.77
C ASP A 78 9.70 -32.67 3.14
N ILE A 79 9.40 -31.89 4.17
CA ILE A 79 9.66 -32.23 5.58
C ILE A 79 8.38 -32.15 6.42
N SER A 80 7.21 -32.26 5.80
CA SER A 80 5.92 -32.22 6.48
C SER A 80 5.79 -33.37 7.49
N ASN A 81 4.99 -33.16 8.54
CA ASN A 81 4.71 -34.20 9.55
C ASN A 81 5.98 -34.76 10.24
N ASN A 82 6.91 -33.87 10.61
CA ASN A 82 8.18 -34.21 11.28
C ASN A 82 8.31 -33.73 12.73
N ALA A 83 7.18 -33.35 13.34
CA ALA A 83 7.11 -32.80 14.70
C ALA A 83 7.93 -31.50 14.91
N LEU A 84 8.13 -30.70 13.86
CA LEU A 84 8.86 -29.42 13.93
C LEU A 84 8.12 -28.39 14.81
N ASP A 85 8.76 -27.96 15.88
CA ASP A 85 8.21 -26.95 16.79
C ASP A 85 8.35 -25.50 16.24
N SER A 86 7.92 -24.50 17.01
CA SER A 86 8.00 -23.09 16.60
C SER A 86 9.46 -22.63 16.40
N LYS A 87 10.37 -23.06 17.27
CA LYS A 87 11.79 -22.69 17.24
C LYS A 87 12.51 -23.30 16.04
N ALA A 88 12.29 -24.58 15.75
CA ALA A 88 12.82 -25.27 14.57
C ALA A 88 12.43 -24.55 13.28
N CYS A 89 11.23 -23.97 13.24
CA CYS A 89 10.76 -23.29 12.03
C CYS A 89 11.20 -21.85 11.90
N GLY A 90 11.44 -21.14 13.01
CA GLY A 90 12.14 -19.86 12.94
C GLY A 90 13.55 -20.01 12.35
N ILE A 91 14.26 -21.08 12.73
CA ILE A 91 15.60 -21.41 12.20
C ILE A 91 15.55 -21.67 10.69
N LEU A 92 14.58 -22.47 10.23
CA LEU A 92 14.44 -22.81 8.82
C LEU A 92 13.96 -21.63 7.97
N ALA A 93 13.03 -20.82 8.49
CA ALA A 93 12.54 -19.62 7.80
C ALA A 93 13.69 -18.62 7.52
N ALA A 94 14.54 -18.37 8.52
CA ALA A 94 15.70 -17.49 8.36
C ALA A 94 16.67 -17.95 7.26
N ALA A 95 16.87 -19.26 7.10
CA ALA A 95 17.74 -19.81 6.07
C ALA A 95 17.14 -19.76 4.66
N LEU A 96 15.81 -19.87 4.53
CA LEU A 96 15.10 -19.83 3.25
C LEU A 96 15.06 -18.43 2.63
N VAL A 97 15.16 -17.36 3.43
CA VAL A 97 15.24 -15.98 2.90
C VAL A 97 16.38 -15.82 1.88
N ALA A 98 17.51 -16.50 2.09
CA ALA A 98 18.68 -16.45 1.23
C ALA A 98 18.77 -17.62 0.21
N ASN A 99 17.80 -18.54 0.21
CA ASN A 99 17.76 -19.67 -0.73
C ASN A 99 16.60 -19.50 -1.72
N HIS A 100 16.93 -19.39 -3.01
CA HIS A 100 15.96 -19.29 -4.09
C HIS A 100 15.92 -20.53 -4.99
N THR A 101 16.62 -21.61 -4.62
CA THR A 101 16.69 -22.84 -5.41
C THR A 101 15.65 -23.86 -4.96
N VAL A 102 15.31 -23.89 -3.66
CA VAL A 102 14.28 -24.76 -3.09
C VAL A 102 12.90 -24.10 -3.22
N VAL A 103 12.06 -24.70 -4.06
CA VAL A 103 10.75 -24.19 -4.50
C VAL A 103 9.58 -24.83 -3.73
N GLY A 104 9.81 -25.95 -3.02
CA GLY A 104 8.80 -26.61 -2.17
C GLY A 104 9.30 -26.79 -0.73
N TYR A 105 8.63 -26.14 0.23
CA TYR A 105 8.86 -26.30 1.67
C TYR A 105 7.50 -26.33 2.42
N VAL A 106 7.20 -27.43 3.14
CA VAL A 106 5.91 -27.64 3.80
C VAL A 106 6.07 -27.71 5.33
N LYS A 107 5.58 -26.69 6.05
CA LYS A 107 5.29 -26.76 7.50
C LYS A 107 3.77 -26.68 7.74
N SER A 108 3.22 -27.58 8.54
CA SER A 108 1.81 -27.56 8.96
C SER A 108 1.54 -26.53 10.06
N ALA A 109 0.34 -25.93 10.00
CA ALA A 109 -0.42 -25.17 11.02
C ALA A 109 -0.28 -23.63 11.01
N LEU A 110 -1.28 -22.92 10.46
CA LEU A 110 -2.42 -22.35 11.19
C LEU A 110 -3.45 -21.78 10.20
N HIS A 111 -4.70 -22.24 10.29
CA HIS A 111 -5.85 -21.60 9.65
C HIS A 111 -6.17 -20.29 10.38
N LYS A 112 -6.27 -19.19 9.66
CA LYS A 112 -7.23 -18.12 9.93
C LYS A 112 -7.84 -17.65 8.61
N HIS A 113 -9.14 -17.86 8.49
CA HIS A 113 -9.99 -17.24 7.46
C HIS A 113 -10.01 -15.72 7.65
N CYS A 114 -9.97 -14.98 6.55
CA CYS A 114 -10.86 -13.84 6.25
C CYS A 114 -10.60 -13.38 4.80
N ALA A 115 -11.65 -12.90 4.11
CA ALA A 115 -11.74 -12.72 2.66
C ALA A 115 -11.43 -11.28 2.20
N ILE A 116 -11.00 -11.12 0.93
CA ILE A 116 -10.97 -9.89 0.10
C ILE A 116 -11.31 -10.35 -1.31
N LYS A 117 -12.22 -9.66 -2.03
CA LYS A 117 -12.71 -10.14 -3.34
C LYS A 117 -11.69 -9.93 -4.47
N HIS A 118 -11.72 -10.63 -5.59
CA HIS A 118 -11.92 -12.05 -5.92
C HIS A 118 -11.57 -12.11 -7.42
N PHE A 119 -10.37 -12.58 -7.76
CA PHE A 119 -10.27 -13.52 -8.88
C PHE A 119 -10.18 -14.87 -8.21
N GLU A 120 -11.32 -15.53 -8.12
CA GLU A 120 -11.46 -16.84 -7.51
C GLU A 120 -11.06 -17.87 -8.58
N LEU A 121 -9.82 -18.37 -8.54
CA LEU A 121 -9.46 -19.51 -9.36
C LEU A 121 -9.97 -20.76 -8.63
N HIS A 122 -11.20 -21.16 -8.95
CA HIS A 122 -11.76 -22.41 -8.47
C HIS A 122 -11.03 -23.56 -9.16
N GLN A 123 -10.33 -24.39 -8.40
CA GLN A 123 -9.81 -25.68 -8.90
C GLN A 123 -10.91 -26.74 -9.06
N ASP A 124 -12.13 -26.45 -8.62
CA ASP A 124 -13.28 -27.36 -8.71
C ASP A 124 -14.25 -26.92 -9.79
N ASN A 125 -14.06 -27.42 -11.02
CA ASN A 125 -15.18 -27.71 -11.93
C ASN A 125 -14.72 -28.77 -12.93
N GLN A 126 -14.89 -30.03 -12.54
CA GLN A 126 -15.00 -31.14 -13.48
C GLN A 126 -16.36 -31.04 -14.17
N ASP A 127 -16.44 -30.35 -15.31
CA ASP A 127 -17.53 -30.53 -16.26
C ASP A 127 -16.99 -31.27 -17.50
N PRO A 128 -17.39 -32.52 -17.78
CA PRO A 128 -16.80 -33.33 -18.84
C PRO A 128 -17.19 -32.92 -20.27
N ASN A 129 -18.02 -31.90 -20.48
CA ASN A 129 -18.74 -31.73 -21.75
C ASN A 129 -18.64 -30.37 -22.46
N THR A 130 -17.68 -29.51 -22.11
CA THR A 130 -17.40 -28.30 -22.91
C THR A 130 -16.16 -28.52 -23.78
N SER A 131 -16.36 -28.43 -25.10
CA SER A 131 -15.36 -28.70 -26.12
C SER A 131 -14.10 -27.83 -25.92
N LEU A 132 -12.99 -28.52 -25.64
CA LEU A 132 -11.64 -28.03 -25.86
C LEU A 132 -11.49 -27.65 -27.34
N ASP A 133 -11.46 -26.36 -27.64
CA ASP A 133 -10.63 -25.77 -28.68
C ASP A 133 -11.02 -24.30 -28.85
N ALA A 134 -10.45 -23.45 -28.01
CA ALA A 134 -9.61 -22.33 -28.46
C ALA A 134 -9.35 -21.36 -27.28
N TRP A 135 -8.06 -21.02 -27.10
CA TRP A 135 -7.50 -19.94 -26.25
C TRP A 135 -7.35 -20.21 -24.74
N TRP A 136 -6.36 -21.03 -24.33
CA TRP A 136 -5.61 -20.78 -23.07
C TRP A 136 -4.29 -21.58 -23.00
N PRO A 137 -3.10 -20.95 -22.95
CA PRO A 137 -1.90 -21.65 -22.52
C PRO A 137 -1.81 -21.54 -21.00
N TYR A 138 -2.56 -22.43 -20.32
CA TYR A 138 -2.35 -22.77 -18.92
C TYR A 138 -0.93 -23.33 -18.82
N VAL A 139 -0.06 -22.68 -18.06
CA VAL A 139 1.14 -23.35 -17.55
C VAL A 139 0.96 -23.47 -16.04
N ASP A 140 -0.05 -24.24 -15.63
CA ASP A 140 -0.19 -24.67 -14.24
C ASP A 140 0.86 -25.76 -13.99
N ARG A 141 2.07 -25.37 -13.58
CA ARG A 141 2.95 -26.30 -12.86
C ARG A 141 2.43 -26.40 -11.43
N ALA A 142 1.45 -27.27 -11.22
CA ALA A 142 1.15 -27.75 -9.88
C ALA A 142 2.40 -28.48 -9.33
N CYS A 143 2.67 -28.34 -8.03
CA CYS A 143 3.64 -29.14 -7.34
C CYS A 143 3.24 -30.60 -7.53
N TRP A 144 3.97 -31.32 -8.37
CA TRP A 144 3.64 -32.66 -8.85
C TRP A 144 3.59 -33.74 -7.75
N LEU A 145 4.03 -33.42 -6.53
CA LEU A 145 4.01 -34.31 -5.38
C LEU A 145 2.84 -34.04 -4.41
N CYS A 146 2.60 -32.78 -4.03
CA CYS A 146 1.45 -32.48 -3.16
C CYS A 146 0.17 -32.16 -3.93
N GLY A 147 0.29 -31.89 -5.24
CA GLY A 147 -0.79 -31.46 -6.14
C GLY A 147 -1.39 -30.09 -5.79
N ARG A 148 -0.83 -29.40 -4.79
CA ARG A 148 -1.55 -28.37 -4.02
C ARG A 148 -0.96 -26.97 -4.12
N TRP A 149 0.35 -26.84 -4.23
CA TRP A 149 0.98 -25.55 -4.56
C TRP A 149 1.02 -25.42 -6.07
N SER A 150 0.80 -24.23 -6.61
CA SER A 150 0.82 -24.02 -8.06
C SER A 150 1.62 -22.78 -8.40
N GLU A 151 2.39 -22.87 -9.48
CA GLU A 151 3.01 -21.70 -10.10
C GLU A 151 1.93 -20.91 -10.81
N HIS A 152 1.67 -19.69 -10.34
CA HIS A 152 0.72 -18.79 -10.95
C HIS A 152 1.45 -17.69 -11.71
N ARG A 153 1.03 -17.49 -12.96
CA ARG A 153 1.42 -16.33 -13.75
C ARG A 153 0.45 -15.20 -13.50
N PHE A 154 0.92 -14.17 -12.82
CA PHE A 154 0.20 -12.91 -12.68
C PHE A 154 0.48 -12.05 -13.90
N VAL A 155 -0.58 -11.66 -14.61
CA VAL A 155 -0.53 -10.76 -15.74
C VAL A 155 -1.41 -9.57 -15.44
N TRP A 156 -0.87 -8.37 -15.59
CA TRP A 156 -1.62 -7.14 -15.45
C TRP A 156 -1.36 -6.21 -16.62
N THR A 157 -2.44 -5.73 -17.20
CA THR A 157 -2.43 -4.79 -18.31
C THR A 157 -3.05 -3.49 -17.81
N PRO A 158 -2.28 -2.38 -17.78
CA PRO A 158 -2.83 -1.10 -17.38
C PRO A 158 -3.91 -0.66 -18.37
N SER A 159 -4.98 -0.02 -17.85
CA SER A 159 -6.08 0.53 -18.65
C SER A 159 -5.67 1.74 -19.51
N HIS A 160 -4.48 2.27 -19.27
CA HIS A 160 -3.90 3.41 -19.98
C HIS A 160 -2.38 3.21 -20.08
N LYS A 161 -1.74 3.95 -20.99
CA LYS A 161 -0.29 3.85 -21.18
C LYS A 161 0.45 4.36 -19.94
N LEU A 162 1.17 3.47 -19.25
CA LEU A 162 2.05 3.83 -18.14
C LEU A 162 3.39 4.37 -18.65
N ASP A 163 4.00 5.25 -17.85
CA ASP A 163 5.37 5.75 -18.06
C ASP A 163 6.33 4.57 -18.28
N ALA A 164 7.33 4.74 -19.15
CA ALA A 164 8.33 3.72 -19.46
C ALA A 164 9.07 3.22 -18.19
N LYS A 165 9.21 4.08 -17.18
CA LYS A 165 9.90 3.84 -15.91
C LYS A 165 8.96 3.47 -14.76
N ALA A 166 7.65 3.34 -15.01
CA ALA A 166 6.70 2.89 -14.00
C ALA A 166 7.12 1.51 -13.46
N LYS A 167 7.35 1.44 -12.16
CA LYS A 167 7.57 0.17 -11.47
C LYS A 167 6.23 -0.38 -11.05
N VAL A 168 5.96 -1.63 -11.34
CA VAL A 168 4.70 -2.29 -10.96
C VAL A 168 5.05 -3.40 -10.01
N LYS A 169 4.39 -3.48 -8.86
CA LYS A 169 4.66 -4.49 -7.84
C LYS A 169 3.42 -5.34 -7.58
N LEU A 170 3.62 -6.64 -7.45
CA LEU A 170 2.61 -7.59 -6.99
C LEU A 170 2.80 -7.79 -5.48
N HIS A 171 1.72 -7.63 -4.72
CA HIS A 171 1.70 -7.85 -3.28
C HIS A 171 0.81 -9.05 -2.99
N LEU A 172 1.32 -10.05 -2.29
CA LEU A 172 0.57 -11.24 -1.94
C LEU A 172 0.33 -11.31 -0.42
N SER A 173 -0.84 -11.84 -0.02
CA SER A 173 -1.17 -12.05 1.40
C SER A 173 -0.26 -13.05 2.11
N ILE A 174 0.45 -13.87 1.34
CA ILE A 174 1.37 -14.89 1.86
C ILE A 174 2.77 -14.32 2.14
N ASP A 175 3.05 -13.09 1.71
CA ASP A 175 4.35 -12.42 1.79
C ASP A 175 4.29 -11.15 2.66
N ASP A 176 3.38 -11.12 3.64
CA ASP A 176 3.11 -9.93 4.48
C ASP A 176 2.89 -8.65 3.66
N TRP A 177 2.33 -8.80 2.45
CA TRP A 177 2.10 -7.70 1.50
C TRP A 177 3.38 -6.98 1.06
N THR A 178 4.55 -7.58 1.23
CA THR A 178 5.78 -7.11 0.61
C THR A 178 5.63 -7.18 -0.92
N GLY A 179 6.01 -6.10 -1.60
CA GLY A 179 5.76 -5.94 -3.03
C GLY A 179 6.92 -6.41 -3.88
N ASP A 180 6.67 -7.38 -4.76
CA ASP A 180 7.64 -7.88 -5.73
C ASP A 180 7.48 -7.20 -7.09
N GLU A 181 8.57 -6.67 -7.63
CA GLU A 181 8.56 -5.96 -8.93
C GLU A 181 8.21 -6.93 -10.07
N MET A 182 7.19 -6.56 -10.85
CA MET A 182 6.72 -7.28 -12.02
C MET A 182 7.54 -6.90 -13.26
N ASN A 183 7.85 -7.88 -14.10
CA ASN A 183 8.61 -7.66 -15.33
C ASN A 183 7.71 -7.05 -16.41
N ARG A 184 8.15 -5.92 -16.99
CA ARG A 184 7.46 -5.31 -18.13
C ARG A 184 7.74 -6.10 -19.41
N SER A 185 6.68 -6.51 -20.10
CA SER A 185 6.72 -7.17 -21.39
C SER A 185 5.68 -6.55 -22.31
N ASN A 186 6.10 -5.68 -23.22
CA ASN A 186 5.22 -4.84 -24.06
C ASN A 186 4.31 -3.94 -23.21
N ASP A 187 3.00 -4.02 -23.42
CA ASP A 187 1.95 -3.28 -22.70
C ASP A 187 1.46 -4.02 -21.44
N MET A 188 2.14 -5.07 -20.99
CA MET A 188 1.73 -5.85 -19.82
C MET A 188 2.88 -6.02 -18.83
N PHE A 189 2.51 -6.24 -17.57
CA PHE A 189 3.42 -6.58 -16.48
C PHE A 189 3.16 -8.02 -16.05
N VAL A 190 4.24 -8.79 -15.93
CA VAL A 190 4.18 -10.24 -15.69
C VAL A 190 5.09 -10.61 -14.53
N LEU A 191 4.57 -11.41 -13.60
CA LEU A 191 5.35 -12.03 -12.54
C LEU A 191 4.85 -13.45 -12.29
N TYR A 192 5.77 -14.38 -12.09
CA TYR A 192 5.46 -15.76 -11.69
C TYR A 192 5.66 -15.89 -10.18
N ARG A 193 4.71 -16.51 -9.50
CA ARG A 193 4.77 -16.77 -8.06
C ARG A 193 4.24 -18.16 -7.74
N MET A 194 4.88 -18.83 -6.80
CA MET A 194 4.35 -20.07 -6.22
C MET A 194 3.33 -19.72 -5.14
N LEU A 195 2.12 -20.27 -5.24
CA LEU A 195 1.07 -20.06 -4.25
C LEU A 195 0.76 -21.36 -3.48
N PRO A 196 0.49 -21.27 -2.17
CA PRO A 196 0.00 -22.40 -1.39
C PRO A 196 -1.43 -22.79 -1.79
N PRO A 197 -1.85 -24.05 -1.49
CA PRO A 197 -3.26 -24.43 -1.59
C PRO A 197 -4.13 -23.52 -0.74
N GLY A 198 -5.25 -23.08 -1.30
CA GLY A 198 -6.21 -22.21 -0.64
C GLY A 198 -6.32 -20.84 -1.30
N LYS A 199 -6.98 -19.91 -0.60
CA LYS A 199 -7.18 -18.55 -1.12
C LYS A 199 -5.95 -17.70 -0.78
N THR A 200 -5.16 -17.37 -1.80
CA THR A 200 -4.16 -16.30 -1.71
C THR A 200 -4.76 -15.03 -2.28
N LYS A 201 -4.65 -13.94 -1.52
CA LYS A 201 -5.10 -12.63 -1.98
C LYS A 201 -3.92 -11.86 -2.55
N TYR A 202 -4.20 -10.97 -3.49
CA TYR A 202 -3.16 -10.15 -4.08
C TYR A 202 -3.69 -8.77 -4.49
N PHE A 203 -2.80 -7.79 -4.54
CA PHE A 203 -3.04 -6.52 -5.23
C PHE A 203 -1.80 -6.10 -6.00
N ILE A 204 -1.97 -5.18 -6.93
CA ILE A 204 -0.89 -4.64 -7.74
C ILE A 204 -0.80 -3.15 -7.45
N THR A 205 0.40 -2.68 -7.12
CA THR A 205 0.69 -1.25 -7.07
C THR A 205 1.48 -0.85 -8.29
N VAL A 206 1.28 0.38 -8.72
CA VAL A 206 2.17 1.04 -9.65
C VAL A 206 2.92 2.08 -8.82
N GLU A 207 4.21 1.86 -8.62
CA GLU A 207 5.16 2.84 -8.13
C GLU A 207 5.36 3.92 -9.21
N THR A 208 4.29 4.67 -9.44
CA THR A 208 4.31 5.98 -10.09
C THR A 208 3.85 7.07 -9.11
N GLU A 209 3.42 6.70 -7.90
CA GLU A 209 2.59 7.55 -7.03
C GLU A 209 2.99 7.47 -5.55
N VAL A 210 4.29 7.57 -5.27
CA VAL A 210 4.82 7.86 -3.93
C VAL A 210 5.87 8.95 -4.11
N ASP A 211 5.98 9.87 -3.14
CA ASP A 211 6.99 10.93 -3.13
C ASP A 211 8.37 10.31 -2.82
N THR A 212 8.91 9.51 -3.76
CA THR A 212 10.22 8.84 -3.62
C THR A 212 11.35 9.88 -3.61
N ASP A 213 12.47 9.57 -2.96
CA ASP A 213 13.63 10.49 -2.93
C ASP A 213 14.12 10.83 -4.34
N ALA A 214 14.06 9.87 -5.27
CA ALA A 214 14.41 10.10 -6.66
C ALA A 214 13.43 11.06 -7.37
N LEU A 215 12.14 11.02 -7.05
CA LEU A 215 11.16 11.96 -7.57
C LEU A 215 11.35 13.35 -6.96
N VAL A 216 11.55 13.43 -5.65
CA VAL A 216 11.83 14.68 -4.92
C VAL A 216 13.07 15.37 -5.49
N ALA A 217 14.16 14.63 -5.73
CA ALA A 217 15.38 15.18 -6.31
C ALA A 217 15.17 15.70 -7.75
N LYS A 218 14.37 14.99 -8.56
CA LYS A 218 14.04 15.45 -9.92
C LYS A 218 13.15 16.70 -9.90
N ALA A 219 12.16 16.74 -9.03
CA ALA A 219 11.29 17.91 -8.84
C ALA A 219 12.11 19.12 -8.38
N TYR A 220 13.08 18.91 -7.48
CA TYR A 220 14.00 19.97 -7.05
C TYR A 220 14.81 20.54 -8.22
N ALA A 221 15.40 19.66 -9.05
CA ALA A 221 16.17 20.10 -10.21
C ALA A 221 15.32 20.88 -11.22
N VAL A 222 14.05 20.50 -11.39
CA VAL A 222 13.09 21.22 -12.23
C VAL A 222 12.75 22.59 -11.64
N ASP A 223 12.43 22.66 -10.36
CA ASP A 223 12.12 23.93 -9.69
C ASP A 223 13.31 24.89 -9.69
N LEU A 224 14.53 24.39 -9.46
CA LEU A 224 15.75 25.20 -9.58
C LEU A 224 15.92 25.79 -10.98
N LYS A 225 15.58 25.02 -12.03
CA LYS A 225 15.65 25.49 -13.42
C LYS A 225 14.67 26.63 -13.70
N HIS A 226 13.50 26.62 -13.06
CA HIS A 226 12.52 27.70 -13.14
C HIS A 226 12.87 28.89 -12.24
N SER A 227 13.62 28.63 -11.16
CA SER A 227 14.00 29.65 -10.20
C SER A 227 15.03 30.65 -10.73
N LYS A 228 15.02 31.83 -10.12
CA LYS A 228 15.98 32.93 -10.30
C LYS A 228 17.15 32.83 -9.31
N VAL A 229 17.55 31.62 -8.93
CA VAL A 229 18.59 31.41 -7.90
C VAL A 229 19.94 32.06 -8.28
N ASP A 230 20.24 32.14 -9.58
CA ASP A 230 21.38 32.86 -10.15
C ASP A 230 21.37 34.37 -9.88
N ARG A 231 20.17 34.96 -9.74
CA ARG A 231 19.99 36.37 -9.40
C ARG A 231 20.01 36.60 -7.89
N ILE A 232 19.64 35.59 -7.10
CA ILE A 232 19.71 35.61 -5.64
C ILE A 232 21.17 35.52 -5.19
N VAL A 233 21.94 34.59 -5.74
CA VAL A 233 23.37 34.38 -5.45
C VAL A 233 24.16 34.39 -6.76
N ARG A 234 24.88 35.48 -7.00
CA ARG A 234 25.67 35.68 -8.24
C ARG A 234 26.96 34.86 -8.26
N ASP A 235 27.55 34.64 -7.09
CA ASP A 235 28.76 33.84 -6.94
C ASP A 235 28.44 32.36 -7.20
N VAL A 236 29.19 31.74 -8.11
CA VAL A 236 28.87 30.40 -8.62
C VAL A 236 29.08 29.33 -7.56
N ASP A 237 30.12 29.44 -6.76
CA ASP A 237 30.46 28.42 -5.76
C ASP A 237 29.51 28.50 -4.56
N ARG A 238 29.25 29.71 -4.05
CA ARG A 238 28.25 29.92 -2.99
C ARG A 238 26.84 29.53 -3.43
N ARG A 239 26.51 29.71 -4.71
CA ARG A 239 25.23 29.25 -5.28
C ARG A 239 25.16 27.72 -5.31
N ARG A 240 26.21 27.03 -5.74
CA ARG A 240 26.26 25.56 -5.72
C ARG A 240 26.10 25.00 -4.30
N GLU A 241 26.71 25.65 -3.31
CA GLU A 241 26.52 25.28 -1.91
C GLU A 241 25.05 25.47 -1.47
N LEU A 242 24.42 26.58 -1.85
CA LEU A 242 22.99 26.83 -1.56
C LEU A 242 22.09 25.79 -2.24
N GLU A 243 22.37 25.42 -3.48
CA GLU A 243 21.63 24.38 -4.22
C GLU A 243 21.78 23.01 -3.54
N ALA A 244 22.98 22.67 -3.05
CA ALA A 244 23.20 21.44 -2.29
C ALA A 244 22.43 21.44 -0.95
N ALA A 245 22.46 22.57 -0.22
CA ALA A 245 21.68 22.74 1.01
C ALA A 245 20.17 22.69 0.75
N GLY A 246 19.72 23.29 -0.35
CA GLY A 246 18.34 23.26 -0.79
C GLY A 246 17.85 21.84 -1.08
N ALA A 247 18.67 21.00 -1.73
CA ALA A 247 18.33 19.60 -1.98
C ALA A 247 18.05 18.80 -0.70
N ILE A 248 18.81 19.05 0.37
CA ILE A 248 18.63 18.42 1.68
C ILE A 248 17.26 18.77 2.27
N HIS A 249 16.86 20.04 2.16
CA HIS A 249 15.66 20.57 2.80
C HIS A 249 14.41 20.57 1.92
N TYR A 250 14.55 20.26 0.63
CA TYR A 250 13.50 20.47 -0.36
C TYR A 250 12.19 19.73 -0.05
N ARG A 251 12.27 18.50 0.50
CA ARG A 251 11.10 17.73 0.94
C ARG A 251 10.31 18.49 2.00
N ALA A 252 10.98 18.99 3.03
CA ALA A 252 10.37 19.76 4.12
C ALA A 252 9.79 21.10 3.63
N ILE A 253 10.52 21.82 2.76
CA ILE A 253 10.05 23.07 2.15
C ILE A 253 8.79 22.82 1.31
N THR A 254 8.74 21.70 0.57
CA THR A 254 7.56 21.31 -0.22
C THR A 254 6.35 21.00 0.66
N HIS A 255 6.57 20.40 1.84
CA HIS A 255 5.49 20.14 2.80
C HIS A 255 4.94 21.43 3.40
N LEU A 256 5.81 22.40 3.73
CA LEU A 256 5.40 23.74 4.14
C LEU A 256 4.62 24.45 3.03
N TYR A 257 5.11 24.41 1.79
CA TYR A 257 4.42 24.95 0.63
C TYR A 257 2.98 24.42 0.52
N ARG A 258 2.79 23.09 0.59
CA ARG A 258 1.46 22.46 0.54
C ARG A 258 0.56 22.91 1.72
N LYS A 259 1.12 23.00 2.93
CA LYS A 259 0.40 23.49 4.13
C LYS A 259 -0.12 24.91 3.93
N TYR A 260 0.67 25.81 3.34
CA TYR A 260 0.26 27.21 3.16
C TYR A 260 -0.54 27.47 1.88
N CYS A 261 -0.50 26.57 0.89
CA CYS A 261 -1.51 26.53 -0.18
C CYS A 261 -2.93 26.39 0.40
N ALA A 262 -3.07 25.68 1.53
CA ALA A 262 -4.36 25.47 2.15
C ALA A 262 -4.96 26.73 2.83
N ARG A 263 -4.21 27.81 3.08
CA ARG A 263 -4.65 28.88 4.00
C ARG A 263 -5.15 30.19 3.39
N GLY A 264 -5.27 30.32 2.06
CA GLY A 264 -5.72 31.55 1.39
C GLY A 264 -7.24 31.82 1.38
N VAL A 265 -7.65 33.10 1.46
CA VAL A 265 -9.04 33.62 1.59
C VAL A 265 -9.85 33.72 0.29
N ARG A 266 -9.22 33.81 -0.89
CA ARG A 266 -9.94 33.87 -2.19
C ARG A 266 -10.24 32.46 -2.71
N VAL A 267 -11.18 31.82 -2.01
CA VAL A 267 -11.47 30.38 -1.90
C VAL A 267 -12.38 29.85 -3.03
N ALA A 268 -12.22 30.30 -4.27
CA ALA A 268 -13.07 29.86 -5.39
C ALA A 268 -12.33 29.03 -6.47
N VAL A 269 -11.00 29.05 -6.47
CA VAL A 269 -10.17 28.42 -7.50
C VAL A 269 -9.17 27.48 -6.82
N ASP A 270 -8.99 26.32 -7.42
CA ASP A 270 -8.12 25.22 -6.95
C ASP A 270 -6.64 25.54 -7.18
N GLN A 271 -6.22 26.68 -6.62
CA GLN A 271 -4.86 27.16 -6.67
C GLN A 271 -3.99 26.23 -5.83
N VAL A 272 -3.15 25.46 -6.52
CA VAL A 272 -1.98 24.79 -5.93
C VAL A 272 -0.86 25.83 -5.92
N SER A 273 -1.04 26.88 -5.12
CA SER A 273 -0.11 28.00 -5.01
C SER A 273 -0.38 28.75 -3.71
N VAL A 274 0.64 29.38 -3.14
CA VAL A 274 0.54 30.16 -1.90
C VAL A 274 0.13 31.58 -2.23
N SER A 275 -1.12 31.94 -1.91
CA SER A 275 -1.58 33.34 -1.97
C SER A 275 -0.81 34.22 -0.98
N LEU A 276 -0.85 35.55 -1.15
CA LEU A 276 -0.26 36.50 -0.19
C LEU A 276 -0.74 36.27 1.26
N SER A 277 -2.02 35.94 1.46
CA SER A 277 -2.56 35.61 2.77
C SER A 277 -1.90 34.36 3.36
N GLY A 278 -1.74 33.31 2.55
CA GLY A 278 -1.07 32.08 2.98
C GLY A 278 0.42 32.30 3.25
N PHE A 279 1.06 33.20 2.50
CA PHE A 279 2.43 33.61 2.76
C PHE A 279 2.57 34.37 4.09
N ASN A 280 1.64 35.27 4.39
CA ASN A 280 1.62 35.97 5.69
C ASN A 280 1.39 35.00 6.86
N ASP A 281 0.53 33.99 6.69
CA ASP A 281 0.38 32.93 7.67
C ASP A 281 1.69 32.15 7.85
N PHE A 282 2.42 31.85 6.77
CA PHE A 282 3.73 31.21 6.82
C PHE A 282 4.75 32.04 7.61
N LEU A 283 4.85 33.33 7.32
CA LEU A 283 5.76 34.25 8.00
C LEU A 283 5.44 34.37 9.49
N SER A 284 4.16 34.45 9.84
CA SER A 284 3.67 34.55 11.22
C SER A 284 3.93 33.26 11.99
N ASP A 285 3.50 32.12 11.45
CA ASP A 285 3.67 30.80 12.05
C ASP A 285 5.14 30.48 12.30
N CYS A 286 6.01 30.79 11.34
CA CYS A 286 7.46 30.53 11.42
C CYS A 286 8.21 31.66 12.15
N ARG A 287 7.53 32.73 12.59
CA ARG A 287 8.11 33.89 13.30
C ARG A 287 9.29 34.51 12.54
N LEU A 288 9.09 34.74 11.25
CA LEU A 288 10.14 35.23 10.34
C LEU A 288 10.22 36.75 10.29
N ILE A 289 9.14 37.44 10.65
CA ILE A 289 9.09 38.90 10.72
C ILE A 289 9.83 39.38 11.97
N ASP A 290 10.75 40.31 11.76
CA ASP A 290 11.51 40.99 12.79
C ASP A 290 11.53 42.49 12.50
N GLU A 291 10.69 43.25 13.21
CA GLU A 291 10.57 44.70 13.04
C GLU A 291 11.83 45.47 13.46
N SER A 292 12.73 44.84 14.23
CA SER A 292 14.03 45.41 14.59
C SER A 292 15.10 45.21 13.50
N SER A 293 14.91 44.26 12.59
CA SER A 293 15.84 43.95 11.51
C SER A 293 15.78 44.99 10.39
N GLU A 294 16.92 45.28 9.76
CA GLU A 294 16.98 46.13 8.56
C GLU A 294 16.44 45.43 7.30
N ARG A 295 16.23 44.11 7.34
CA ARG A 295 15.99 43.27 6.15
C ARG A 295 14.85 42.25 6.31
N CYS A 296 14.22 42.20 7.48
CA CYS A 296 13.20 41.22 7.81
C CYS A 296 11.91 41.83 8.39
N LYS A 297 11.63 43.11 8.14
CA LYS A 297 10.36 43.74 8.53
C LYS A 297 9.21 43.21 7.68
N ALA A 298 7.97 43.47 8.08
CA ALA A 298 6.80 43.12 7.26
C ALA A 298 6.92 43.65 5.81
N SER A 299 7.37 44.89 5.62
CA SER A 299 7.59 45.49 4.29
C SER A 299 8.68 44.79 3.47
N ASP A 300 9.71 44.26 4.14
CA ASP A 300 10.77 43.50 3.46
C ASP A 300 10.25 42.14 2.99
N MET A 301 9.39 41.52 3.78
CA MET A 301 8.74 40.26 3.40
C MET A 301 7.78 40.45 2.21
N ASP A 302 7.05 41.56 2.15
CA ASP A 302 6.26 41.92 0.97
C ASP A 302 7.15 42.06 -0.28
N ASN A 303 8.32 42.70 -0.14
CA ASN A 303 9.29 42.82 -1.23
C ASN A 303 9.84 41.45 -1.66
N VAL A 304 10.06 40.52 -0.72
CA VAL A 304 10.46 39.13 -1.03
C VAL A 304 9.38 38.43 -1.86
N PHE A 305 8.10 38.53 -1.44
CA PHE A 305 6.98 37.95 -2.18
C PHE A 305 6.91 38.49 -3.62
N VAL A 306 6.99 39.82 -3.77
CA VAL A 306 6.94 40.48 -5.08
C VAL A 306 8.14 40.08 -5.96
N ALA A 307 9.34 40.01 -5.40
CA ALA A 307 10.53 39.63 -6.14
C ALA A 307 10.49 38.18 -6.63
N ALA A 308 9.97 37.27 -5.79
CA ALA A 308 9.78 35.88 -6.15
C ALA A 308 8.70 35.72 -7.22
N ASN A 309 7.59 36.47 -7.14
CA ASN A 309 6.49 36.38 -8.10
C ASN A 309 6.73 37.11 -9.44
N LEU A 310 7.81 37.87 -9.57
CA LEU A 310 8.09 38.64 -10.79
C LEU A 310 8.48 37.73 -11.96
N GLU A 311 7.66 37.71 -13.01
CA GLU A 311 7.96 37.01 -14.26
C GLU A 311 9.00 37.77 -15.10
N VAL A 312 10.00 37.04 -15.57
CA VAL A 312 11.20 37.63 -16.19
C VAL A 312 11.23 37.48 -17.71
N THR A 313 10.61 36.42 -18.24
CA THR A 313 10.62 36.10 -19.66
C THR A 313 9.25 36.35 -20.28
N GLU A 314 9.21 36.67 -21.57
CA GLU A 314 7.94 36.87 -22.30
C GLU A 314 7.15 35.55 -22.39
N GLU A 315 7.83 34.41 -22.39
CA GLU A 315 7.21 33.09 -22.34
C GLU A 315 6.57 32.79 -20.98
N ALA A 316 7.17 33.26 -19.87
CA ALA A 316 6.58 33.13 -18.53
C ALA A 316 5.30 33.97 -18.40
N LYS A 317 5.30 35.18 -19.00
CA LYS A 317 4.12 36.05 -19.08
C LYS A 317 2.94 35.48 -19.86
N GLN A 318 3.19 34.47 -20.69
CA GLN A 318 2.17 33.80 -21.52
C GLN A 318 1.62 32.51 -20.87
N GLN A 319 2.27 32.02 -19.81
CA GLN A 319 1.77 30.88 -19.04
C GLN A 319 0.72 31.35 -18.03
N ASP A 320 -0.34 30.55 -17.85
CA ASP A 320 -1.47 30.83 -16.95
C ASP A 320 -1.02 30.72 -15.48
N ASN A 321 -0.21 31.68 -15.02
CA ASN A 321 0.18 31.87 -13.64
C ASN A 321 -0.90 32.71 -12.96
N PRO A 322 -1.59 32.20 -11.93
CA PRO A 322 -2.63 32.99 -11.30
C PRO A 322 -2.01 34.19 -10.56
N ASP A 323 -2.31 35.39 -11.08
CA ASP A 323 -1.88 36.70 -10.58
C ASP A 323 -1.85 36.74 -9.02
N ARG A 324 -0.69 37.12 -8.46
CA ARG A 324 -0.47 37.36 -7.00
C ARG A 324 -0.48 36.09 -6.13
N SER A 325 0.20 35.03 -6.56
CA SER A 325 0.44 33.83 -5.77
C SER A 325 1.76 33.16 -6.12
N LEU A 326 2.34 32.44 -5.17
CA LEU A 326 3.62 31.74 -5.35
C LEU A 326 3.36 30.28 -5.71
N THR A 327 3.91 29.84 -6.83
CA THR A 327 4.12 28.43 -7.17
C THR A 327 5.24 27.82 -6.32
N ARG A 328 5.46 26.50 -6.40
CA ARG A 328 6.43 25.80 -5.54
C ARG A 328 7.86 26.35 -5.66
N PHE A 329 8.32 26.64 -6.87
CA PHE A 329 9.67 27.18 -7.06
C PHE A 329 9.79 28.63 -6.57
N GLU A 330 8.74 29.45 -6.69
CA GLU A 330 8.74 30.82 -6.17
C GLU A 330 8.70 30.84 -4.63
N PHE A 331 7.97 29.91 -4.01
CA PHE A 331 8.00 29.73 -2.56
C PHE A 331 9.39 29.29 -2.07
N LEU A 332 10.07 28.40 -2.80
CA LEU A 332 11.46 28.04 -2.54
C LEU A 332 12.39 29.27 -2.63
N GLU A 333 12.22 30.13 -3.63
CA GLU A 333 12.96 31.39 -3.72
C GLU A 333 12.71 32.31 -2.51
N CYS A 334 11.47 32.42 -2.04
CA CYS A 334 11.15 33.18 -0.84
C CYS A 334 11.96 32.67 0.36
N VAL A 335 12.00 31.34 0.57
CA VAL A 335 12.78 30.73 1.65
C VAL A 335 14.27 31.09 1.53
N PHE A 336 14.86 30.97 0.33
CA PHE A 336 16.27 31.35 0.10
C PHE A 336 16.54 32.83 0.38
N ARG A 337 15.67 33.72 -0.12
CA ARG A 337 15.80 35.17 0.09
C ARG A 337 15.69 35.54 1.56
N ILE A 338 14.73 34.96 2.29
CA ILE A 338 14.54 35.23 3.71
C ILE A 338 15.74 34.73 4.50
N ALA A 339 16.23 33.52 4.24
CA ALA A 339 17.42 32.98 4.89
C ALA A 339 18.64 33.90 4.74
N ILE A 340 18.94 34.29 3.49
CA ILE A 340 20.07 35.17 3.17
C ILE A 340 19.88 36.55 3.80
N ASN A 341 18.67 37.12 3.74
CA ASN A 341 18.41 38.42 4.34
C ASN A 341 18.54 38.41 5.86
N LYS A 342 18.05 37.34 6.51
CA LYS A 342 18.04 37.20 7.97
C LYS A 342 19.43 36.96 8.54
N TYR A 343 20.29 36.21 7.85
CA TYR A 343 21.57 35.77 8.44
C TYR A 343 22.83 36.21 7.67
N CYS A 344 22.77 36.44 6.35
CA CYS A 344 23.94 36.88 5.57
C CYS A 344 23.99 38.39 5.34
N ASN A 345 22.83 39.02 5.12
CA ASN A 345 22.73 40.45 4.84
C ASN A 345 22.36 41.28 6.08
N CYS A 346 22.30 40.66 7.25
CA CYS A 346 22.07 41.31 8.53
C CYS A 346 23.35 41.97 9.07
N LYS A 347 23.20 42.78 10.13
CA LYS A 347 24.30 43.44 10.82
C LYS A 347 24.17 43.23 12.33
N PRO A 348 25.18 42.65 13.00
CA PRO A 348 26.37 42.02 12.41
C PRO A 348 25.97 40.81 11.54
N VAL A 349 26.83 40.46 10.58
CA VAL A 349 26.61 39.26 9.73
C VAL A 349 26.70 38.02 10.62
N GLU A 350 25.71 37.13 10.52
CA GLU A 350 25.63 35.93 11.36
C GLU A 350 25.97 34.62 10.62
N CYS A 351 25.89 34.60 9.29
CA CYS A 351 26.24 33.44 8.47
C CYS A 351 27.12 33.85 7.29
N GLU A 352 28.24 33.14 7.13
CA GLU A 352 29.24 33.42 6.10
C GLU A 352 28.81 32.96 4.69
N SER A 353 27.88 32.00 4.58
CA SER A 353 27.38 31.50 3.30
C SER A 353 25.85 31.39 3.26
N PRO A 354 25.24 31.55 2.07
CA PRO A 354 23.81 31.31 1.88
C PRO A 354 23.35 29.91 2.29
N ALA A 355 24.21 28.90 2.09
CA ALA A 355 23.94 27.52 2.49
C ALA A 355 23.78 27.39 4.01
N LEU A 356 24.71 27.96 4.78
CA LEU A 356 24.62 27.99 6.25
C LEU A 356 23.38 28.74 6.74
N ALA A 357 23.05 29.85 6.09
CA ALA A 357 21.83 30.60 6.39
C ALA A 357 20.56 29.76 6.15
N LEU A 358 20.53 28.95 5.08
CA LEU A 358 19.42 28.05 4.79
C LEU A 358 19.32 26.92 5.83
N HIS A 359 20.42 26.27 6.20
CA HIS A 359 20.39 25.26 7.27
C HIS A 359 19.85 25.87 8.58
N ARG A 360 20.33 27.06 8.93
CA ARG A 360 19.94 27.73 10.17
C ARG A 360 18.47 28.13 10.19
N ILE A 361 17.94 28.74 9.13
CA ILE A 361 16.51 29.10 9.09
C ILE A 361 15.63 27.84 9.17
N MET A 362 16.08 26.75 8.53
CA MET A 362 15.35 25.48 8.57
C MET A 362 15.27 24.95 10.00
N ASP A 363 16.40 24.88 10.70
CA ASP A 363 16.46 24.34 12.06
C ASP A 363 15.74 25.24 13.09
N GLU A 364 15.95 26.56 13.03
CA GLU A 364 15.43 27.49 14.03
C GLU A 364 13.93 27.79 13.86
N HIS A 365 13.44 27.85 12.62
CA HIS A 365 12.12 28.40 12.32
C HIS A 365 11.21 27.44 11.55
N LEU A 366 11.72 26.74 10.54
CA LEU A 366 10.86 26.04 9.58
C LEU A 366 10.53 24.60 9.99
N MET A 367 11.53 23.82 10.42
CA MET A 367 11.38 22.41 10.81
C MET A 367 10.28 22.17 11.85
N PRO A 368 10.13 23.00 12.91
CA PRO A 368 9.03 22.85 13.87
C PRO A 368 7.63 22.99 13.26
N MET A 369 7.52 23.64 12.10
CA MET A 369 6.25 23.92 11.43
C MET A 369 5.93 22.94 10.29
N VAL A 370 6.88 22.06 9.93
CA VAL A 370 6.73 21.07 8.85
C VAL A 370 5.69 20.03 9.26
N PRO A 371 4.64 19.80 8.46
CA PRO A 371 3.67 18.74 8.75
C PRO A 371 4.29 17.35 8.56
N PRO A 372 3.70 16.29 9.16
CA PRO A 372 4.15 14.91 8.96
C PRO A 372 4.25 14.54 7.48
N ASP A 373 5.21 13.67 7.13
CA ASP A 373 5.39 13.24 5.75
C ASP A 373 4.13 12.49 5.27
N PRO A 374 3.50 12.90 4.16
CA PRO A 374 2.36 12.18 3.59
C PRO A 374 2.67 10.71 3.29
N ASN A 375 3.91 10.36 2.95
CA ASN A 375 4.31 8.97 2.76
C ASN A 375 4.16 8.14 4.03
N ASP A 376 4.46 8.71 5.21
CA ASP A 376 4.31 7.99 6.49
C ASP A 376 2.84 7.63 6.73
N PHE A 377 1.91 8.53 6.41
CA PHE A 377 0.47 8.25 6.47
C PHE A 377 0.09 7.11 5.53
N ARG A 378 0.62 7.13 4.30
CA ARG A 378 0.33 6.10 3.30
C ARG A 378 0.83 4.74 3.73
N THR A 379 2.09 4.64 4.16
CA THR A 379 2.69 3.37 4.60
C THR A 379 2.10 2.86 5.90
N SER A 380 1.65 3.76 6.79
CA SER A 380 1.08 3.40 8.09
C SER A 380 -0.38 2.99 8.00
N TYR A 381 -1.16 3.61 7.11
CA TYR A 381 -2.61 3.41 7.03
C TYR A 381 -3.09 3.02 5.62
N LEU A 382 -2.82 3.84 4.60
CA LEU A 382 -3.45 3.67 3.29
C LEU A 382 -3.08 2.33 2.61
N TYR A 383 -1.80 1.97 2.66
CA TYR A 383 -1.25 0.76 2.05
C TYR A 383 -1.30 -0.43 3.01
N LYS A 384 -2.45 -0.60 3.67
CA LYS A 384 -2.75 -1.70 4.57
C LYS A 384 -3.96 -2.48 4.10
N GLU A 385 -3.95 -3.79 4.38
CA GLU A 385 -4.97 -4.74 3.94
C GLU A 385 -6.36 -4.29 4.39
N GLU A 386 -6.52 -3.98 5.68
CA GLU A 386 -7.80 -3.65 6.29
C GLU A 386 -8.45 -2.40 5.68
N ILE A 387 -7.63 -1.43 5.26
CA ILE A 387 -8.10 -0.22 4.57
C ILE A 387 -8.48 -0.53 3.13
N SER A 388 -7.66 -1.31 2.42
CA SER A 388 -7.95 -1.77 1.06
C SER A 388 -9.30 -2.51 1.00
N ASP A 389 -9.62 -3.30 2.03
CA ASP A 389 -10.87 -4.06 2.12
C ASP A 389 -12.09 -3.17 2.19
N CYS A 390 -12.00 -2.12 3.00
CA CYS A 390 -13.03 -1.11 3.11
C CYS A 390 -13.26 -0.44 1.74
N PHE A 391 -12.20 -0.04 1.05
CA PHE A 391 -12.37 0.55 -0.27
C PHE A 391 -12.96 -0.42 -1.29
N LEU A 392 -12.51 -1.67 -1.32
CA LEU A 392 -13.02 -2.65 -2.26
C LEU A 392 -14.51 -2.94 -2.03
N GLU A 393 -14.89 -3.21 -0.78
CA GLU A 393 -16.27 -3.53 -0.41
C GLU A 393 -17.24 -2.40 -0.75
N TYR A 394 -16.90 -1.16 -0.38
CA TYR A 394 -17.84 -0.04 -0.46
C TYR A 394 -17.71 0.78 -1.75
N VAL A 395 -16.53 0.85 -2.37
CA VAL A 395 -16.29 1.66 -3.58
C VAL A 395 -16.39 0.81 -4.85
N VAL A 396 -15.72 -0.35 -4.89
CA VAL A 396 -15.57 -1.15 -6.12
C VAL A 396 -16.73 -2.11 -6.32
N LEU A 397 -17.25 -2.70 -5.24
CA LEU A 397 -18.19 -3.82 -5.33
C LEU A 397 -19.66 -3.44 -5.17
N ASN A 398 -19.95 -2.36 -4.43
CA ASN A 398 -21.31 -1.90 -4.18
C ASN A 398 -21.79 -0.79 -5.13
N CYS A 399 -20.98 -0.42 -6.14
CA CYS A 399 -21.34 0.43 -7.29
C CYS A 399 -22.12 1.73 -6.97
N THR A 400 -21.77 2.41 -5.87
CA THR A 400 -22.36 3.71 -5.48
C THR A 400 -21.50 4.90 -5.91
N LEU A 401 -20.17 4.71 -5.92
CA LEU A 401 -19.16 5.65 -6.42
C LEU A 401 -18.85 5.62 -7.93
N PRO A 402 -19.36 4.72 -8.81
CA PRO A 402 -19.01 4.72 -10.22
C PRO A 402 -19.19 6.07 -10.88
N THR A 403 -20.28 6.82 -10.68
CA THR A 403 -20.44 8.12 -11.37
C THR A 403 -19.40 9.15 -10.93
N VAL A 404 -19.02 9.15 -9.64
CA VAL A 404 -18.04 10.08 -9.06
C VAL A 404 -16.61 9.66 -9.42
N ALA A 405 -16.30 8.37 -9.31
CA ALA A 405 -15.01 7.78 -9.68
C ALA A 405 -14.80 7.74 -11.21
N ILE A 406 -15.84 7.60 -12.02
CA ILE A 406 -15.82 7.72 -13.49
C ILE A 406 -15.45 9.16 -13.88
N THR A 407 -15.87 10.17 -13.11
CA THR A 407 -15.46 11.56 -13.35
C THR A 407 -13.99 11.80 -12.98
N ALA A 408 -13.44 11.04 -12.01
CA ALA A 408 -12.03 11.08 -11.65
C ALA A 408 -11.13 10.17 -12.54
N ALA A 409 -11.67 9.06 -13.05
CA ALA A 409 -10.94 8.00 -13.74
C ALA A 409 -11.05 8.05 -15.27
N LEU A 410 -12.14 8.58 -15.82
CA LEU A 410 -12.21 8.86 -17.25
C LEU A 410 -11.72 10.28 -17.47
N GLY A 411 -10.55 10.42 -18.06
CA GLY A 411 -9.96 11.67 -18.56
C GLY A 411 -10.79 12.42 -19.61
N ASN A 412 -12.13 12.36 -19.54
CA ASN A 412 -13.05 13.22 -20.24
C ASN A 412 -13.22 14.54 -19.47
N ARG A 413 -12.25 15.45 -19.68
CA ARG A 413 -12.39 16.91 -19.57
C ARG A 413 -12.99 17.51 -18.27
N GLY A 414 -13.08 16.76 -17.18
CA GLY A 414 -13.51 17.21 -15.86
C GLY A 414 -12.37 17.11 -14.85
N VAL A 415 -11.72 18.22 -14.51
CA VAL A 415 -10.60 18.26 -13.58
C VAL A 415 -11.10 18.02 -12.13
N TRP A 416 -10.63 16.98 -11.42
CA TRP A 416 -10.98 16.77 -10.01
C TRP A 416 -10.20 17.72 -9.09
N ARG A 417 -10.92 18.67 -8.52
CA ARG A 417 -10.41 19.86 -7.85
C ARG A 417 -10.86 19.90 -6.38
N PHE A 418 -10.27 20.75 -5.53
CA PHE A 418 -10.71 20.93 -4.14
C PHE A 418 -12.20 21.31 -4.06
N LYS A 419 -12.69 22.16 -4.96
CA LYS A 419 -14.12 22.47 -5.04
C LYS A 419 -14.99 21.22 -5.23
N ASN A 420 -14.57 20.26 -6.07
CA ASN A 420 -15.26 18.99 -6.24
C ASN A 420 -15.25 18.18 -4.94
N SER A 421 -14.08 18.03 -4.30
CA SER A 421 -13.95 17.33 -3.02
C SER A 421 -14.78 17.96 -1.90
N SER A 422 -14.77 19.30 -1.81
CA SER A 422 -15.55 20.06 -0.83
C SER A 422 -17.05 19.87 -1.04
N ASN A 423 -17.52 20.00 -2.28
CA ASN A 423 -18.94 19.79 -2.60
C ASN A 423 -19.36 18.34 -2.37
N LEU A 424 -18.51 17.36 -2.73
CA LEU A 424 -18.77 15.96 -2.45
C LEU A 424 -18.96 15.71 -0.94
N CYS A 425 -18.05 16.22 -0.12
CA CYS A 425 -18.13 16.07 1.33
C CYS A 425 -19.33 16.80 1.93
N LYS A 426 -19.64 18.02 1.44
CA LYS A 426 -20.68 18.87 2.02
C LYS A 426 -22.10 18.54 1.54
N GLU A 427 -22.27 18.42 0.22
CA GLU A 427 -23.57 18.36 -0.46
C GLU A 427 -23.95 16.94 -0.86
N THR A 428 -22.99 16.04 -1.11
CA THR A 428 -23.29 14.66 -1.53
C THR A 428 -23.29 13.72 -0.34
N PHE A 429 -22.19 13.66 0.41
CA PHE A 429 -22.04 12.77 1.55
C PHE A 429 -22.50 13.41 2.86
N HIS A 430 -22.50 14.74 2.93
CA HIS A 430 -22.78 15.53 4.13
C HIS A 430 -22.02 15.01 5.35
N VAL A 431 -20.71 14.87 5.20
CA VAL A 431 -19.81 14.37 6.25
C VAL A 431 -19.46 15.44 7.28
N LEU A 432 -19.66 16.72 6.94
CA LEU A 432 -19.30 17.86 7.81
C LEU A 432 -20.16 17.92 9.07
N ASP A 433 -19.56 18.40 10.16
CA ASP A 433 -20.22 18.67 11.45
C ASP A 433 -19.47 19.74 12.26
N ASP A 434 -19.77 19.86 13.55
CA ASP A 434 -19.10 20.82 14.44
C ASP A 434 -17.60 20.53 14.63
N LYS A 435 -17.17 19.27 14.43
CA LYS A 435 -15.78 18.81 14.57
C LYS A 435 -15.01 18.87 13.26
N LEU A 436 -15.65 18.54 12.14
CA LEU A 436 -15.09 18.58 10.79
C LEU A 436 -15.80 19.66 9.97
N LYS A 437 -15.18 20.83 9.86
CA LYS A 437 -15.69 21.98 9.11
C LYS A 437 -15.16 21.98 7.69
N GLN A 438 -15.83 22.74 6.82
CA GLN A 438 -15.45 22.87 5.40
C GLN A 438 -14.00 23.37 5.21
N ARG A 439 -13.50 24.21 6.13
CA ARG A 439 -12.11 24.72 6.09
C ARG A 439 -11.08 23.62 6.31
N ASP A 440 -11.41 22.61 7.13
CA ASP A 440 -10.48 21.54 7.53
C ASP A 440 -10.27 20.55 6.38
N LEU A 441 -11.28 20.38 5.50
CA LEU A 441 -11.17 19.54 4.30
C LEU A 441 -10.02 19.94 3.39
N ARG A 442 -9.60 21.21 3.44
CA ARG A 442 -8.56 21.72 2.57
C ARG A 442 -7.18 21.22 2.98
N ASP A 443 -6.90 21.20 4.28
CA ASP A 443 -5.67 20.61 4.81
C ASP A 443 -5.62 19.12 4.46
N LEU A 444 -6.74 18.40 4.58
CA LEU A 444 -6.84 16.99 4.20
C LEU A 444 -6.61 16.77 2.68
N PHE A 445 -7.16 17.66 1.84
CA PHE A 445 -6.97 17.62 0.38
C PHE A 445 -5.51 17.79 -0.01
N PHE A 446 -4.83 18.82 0.49
CA PHE A 446 -3.42 19.06 0.15
C PHE A 446 -2.49 18.00 0.76
N ALA A 447 -2.82 17.46 1.93
CA ALA A 447 -2.09 16.34 2.53
C ALA A 447 -2.22 15.04 1.71
N SER A 448 -3.31 14.89 0.93
CA SER A 448 -3.53 13.72 0.07
C SER A 448 -2.81 13.83 -1.28
N LYS A 449 -2.38 15.03 -1.68
CA LYS A 449 -1.86 15.28 -3.02
C LYS A 449 -0.42 14.76 -3.17
N MET A 450 -0.18 13.96 -4.20
CA MET A 450 1.16 13.50 -4.58
C MET A 450 2.03 14.63 -5.14
N LEU A 451 3.35 14.45 -5.13
CA LEU A 451 4.31 15.41 -5.69
C LEU A 451 4.20 15.46 -7.21
N LEU A 452 3.93 16.65 -7.73
CA LEU A 452 4.02 16.89 -9.16
C LEU A 452 5.50 17.11 -9.54
N LEU A 453 5.96 16.51 -10.63
CA LEU A 453 7.33 16.69 -11.09
C LEU A 453 7.61 18.16 -11.48
N ASP A 454 6.73 18.75 -12.28
CA ASP A 454 6.86 20.10 -12.82
C ASP A 454 5.51 20.83 -12.74
N GLU A 455 5.41 21.81 -11.84
CA GLU A 455 4.20 22.64 -11.71
C GLU A 455 4.04 23.65 -12.86
N MET A 456 5.12 23.92 -13.61
CA MET A 456 5.16 24.86 -14.73
C MET A 456 5.06 24.18 -16.11
N ALA A 457 4.89 22.86 -16.14
CA ALA A 457 4.64 22.15 -17.39
C ALA A 457 3.39 22.71 -18.11
N PRO A 458 3.21 22.56 -19.43
CA PRO A 458 1.99 23.02 -20.09
C PRO A 458 0.73 22.35 -19.51
N PRO A 459 -0.47 23.00 -19.54
CA PRO A 459 -1.73 22.44 -19.03
C PRO A 459 -2.06 21.02 -19.53
N GLU A 460 -1.64 20.68 -20.75
CA GLU A 460 -1.79 19.37 -21.37
C GLU A 460 -0.96 18.27 -20.69
N VAL A 461 0.10 18.67 -19.98
CA VAL A 461 1.04 17.82 -19.23
C VAL A 461 0.83 17.98 -17.71
N GLN A 462 0.35 19.15 -17.26
CA GLN A 462 -0.06 19.43 -15.88
C GLN A 462 -1.27 18.58 -15.52
N LYS A 463 -1.02 17.42 -14.94
CA LYS A 463 -2.03 16.73 -14.15
C LYS A 463 -2.14 17.43 -12.78
N LYS A 464 -2.69 18.66 -12.77
CA LYS A 464 -3.12 19.40 -11.55
C LYS A 464 -4.31 18.72 -10.84
N LEU A 465 -4.42 17.39 -10.97
CA LEU A 465 -5.54 16.54 -10.57
C LEU A 465 -5.25 15.92 -9.19
N LEU A 466 -6.29 15.40 -8.56
CA LEU A 466 -6.12 14.25 -7.68
C LEU A 466 -6.15 13.00 -8.57
N TYR A 467 -5.14 12.15 -8.45
CA TYR A 467 -5.25 10.77 -8.96
C TYR A 467 -6.32 10.02 -8.16
N PHE A 468 -6.79 8.90 -8.70
CA PHE A 468 -7.78 8.09 -7.99
C PHE A 468 -7.25 7.64 -6.61
N THR A 469 -5.96 7.35 -6.51
CA THR A 469 -5.24 7.07 -5.27
C THR A 469 -5.26 8.25 -4.30
N ASP A 470 -4.96 9.48 -4.74
CA ASP A 470 -5.06 10.68 -3.90
C ASP A 470 -6.51 10.88 -3.39
N PHE A 471 -7.50 10.53 -4.21
CA PHE A 471 -8.91 10.59 -3.82
C PHE A 471 -9.26 9.54 -2.75
N LEU A 472 -8.76 8.30 -2.86
CA LEU A 472 -8.92 7.29 -1.82
C LEU A 472 -8.24 7.74 -0.52
N GLU A 473 -7.03 8.30 -0.61
CA GLU A 473 -6.34 8.86 0.55
C GLU A 473 -7.16 9.97 1.21
N LEU A 474 -7.75 10.87 0.42
CA LEU A 474 -8.63 11.92 0.92
C LEU A 474 -9.83 11.35 1.67
N LEU A 475 -10.47 10.30 1.16
CA LEU A 475 -11.59 9.65 1.86
C LEU A 475 -11.14 9.06 3.20
N LEU A 476 -9.98 8.42 3.27
CA LEU A 476 -9.44 7.90 4.53
C LEU A 476 -9.13 9.03 5.52
N ARG A 477 -8.48 10.11 5.05
CA ARG A 477 -8.18 11.27 5.89
C ARG A 477 -9.45 11.95 6.40
N VAL A 478 -10.49 12.07 5.56
CA VAL A 478 -11.81 12.58 5.95
C VAL A 478 -12.47 11.66 6.96
N ALA A 479 -12.37 10.34 6.79
CA ALA A 479 -12.90 9.37 7.75
C ALA A 479 -12.25 9.52 9.12
N LEU A 480 -10.93 9.60 9.17
CA LEU A 480 -10.16 9.78 10.41
C LEU A 480 -10.43 11.14 11.07
N ALA A 481 -10.62 12.20 10.29
CA ALA A 481 -10.98 13.51 10.84
C ALA A 481 -12.42 13.53 11.37
N ARG A 482 -13.34 12.83 10.70
CA ARG A 482 -14.75 12.76 11.09
C ARG A 482 -15.01 11.83 12.27
N TYR A 483 -14.30 10.71 12.30
CA TYR A 483 -14.37 9.65 13.29
C TYR A 483 -12.96 9.36 13.83
N PRO A 484 -12.41 10.26 14.67
CA PRO A 484 -11.07 10.06 15.23
C PRO A 484 -10.98 8.74 16.00
N PRO A 485 -10.02 7.87 15.67
CA PRO A 485 -9.89 6.57 16.32
C PRO A 485 -9.38 6.72 17.75
N SER A 486 -9.75 5.78 18.62
CA SER A 486 -9.30 5.74 20.02
C SER A 486 -7.83 5.33 20.16
N SER A 487 -7.28 4.60 19.18
CA SER A 487 -5.87 4.23 19.10
C SER A 487 -5.34 4.44 17.68
N PRO A 488 -4.01 4.63 17.48
CA PRO A 488 -3.43 4.85 16.16
C PRO A 488 -3.26 3.55 15.35
N THR A 489 -4.11 2.54 15.55
CA THR A 489 -4.02 1.25 14.85
C THR A 489 -4.72 1.27 13.50
N VAL A 490 -4.26 0.41 12.59
CA VAL A 490 -4.88 0.25 11.26
C VAL A 490 -6.33 -0.24 11.38
N ALA A 491 -6.61 -1.13 12.33
CA ALA A 491 -7.95 -1.64 12.58
C ALA A 491 -8.93 -0.52 12.97
N ASP A 492 -8.54 0.40 13.86
CA ASP A 492 -9.39 1.53 14.23
C ASP A 492 -9.58 2.52 13.07
N ALA A 493 -8.54 2.71 12.25
CA ALA A 493 -8.65 3.50 11.02
C ALA A 493 -9.64 2.88 10.02
N ALA A 494 -9.64 1.54 9.88
CA ALA A 494 -10.60 0.82 9.05
C ALA A 494 -12.03 0.98 9.58
N ILE A 495 -12.24 0.92 10.90
CA ILE A 495 -13.54 1.17 11.53
C ILE A 495 -14.03 2.59 11.22
N ALA A 496 -13.17 3.60 11.32
CA ALA A 496 -13.50 4.98 10.97
C ALA A 496 -13.94 5.10 9.50
N LEU A 497 -13.20 4.46 8.58
CA LEU A 497 -13.50 4.46 7.15
C LEU A 497 -14.82 3.73 6.83
N GLN A 498 -15.06 2.54 7.41
CA GLN A 498 -16.34 1.83 7.28
C GLN A 498 -17.50 2.67 7.80
N THR A 499 -17.31 3.35 8.94
CA THR A 499 -18.33 4.22 9.53
C THR A 499 -18.67 5.38 8.60
N LEU A 500 -17.68 5.98 7.94
CA LEU A 500 -17.89 6.99 6.91
C LEU A 500 -18.74 6.44 5.75
N PHE A 501 -18.36 5.28 5.20
CA PHE A 501 -19.10 4.67 4.09
C PHE A 501 -20.55 4.36 4.46
N VAL A 502 -20.76 3.63 5.55
CA VAL A 502 -22.11 3.19 5.96
C VAL A 502 -23.01 4.39 6.25
N ARG A 503 -22.53 5.39 7.00
CA ARG A 503 -23.39 6.49 7.47
C ARG A 503 -23.62 7.60 6.45
N HIS A 504 -22.68 7.85 5.56
CA HIS A 504 -22.73 9.02 4.68
C HIS A 504 -22.85 8.68 3.21
N ILE A 505 -22.30 7.54 2.79
CA ILE A 505 -22.21 7.17 1.38
C ILE A 505 -23.33 6.18 1.05
N CYS A 506 -23.44 5.08 1.79
CA CYS A 506 -24.46 4.05 1.57
C CYS A 506 -25.84 4.41 2.14
N ALA A 507 -25.91 5.17 3.24
CA ALA A 507 -27.20 5.56 3.85
C ALA A 507 -28.06 6.51 2.99
N LYS A 508 -27.47 7.13 1.96
CA LYS A 508 -28.13 8.15 1.12
C LYS A 508 -28.64 7.64 -0.22
N GLU A 509 -28.36 6.39 -0.53
CA GLU A 509 -28.98 5.78 -1.70
C GLU A 509 -30.35 5.22 -1.35
N LYS A 510 -31.29 5.47 -2.26
CA LYS A 510 -32.52 4.71 -2.48
C LYS A 510 -32.22 3.23 -2.83
N LEU A 511 -31.31 2.58 -2.12
CA LEU A 511 -30.90 1.19 -2.32
C LEU A 511 -31.55 0.24 -1.32
N VAL A 512 -32.27 0.74 -0.30
CA VAL A 512 -33.06 -0.12 0.61
C VAL A 512 -34.22 -0.82 -0.12
N GLU A 513 -34.85 -0.18 -1.11
CA GLU A 513 -35.93 -0.81 -1.90
C GLU A 513 -35.40 -1.84 -2.91
N THR A 514 -34.20 -1.63 -3.49
CA THR A 514 -33.57 -2.61 -4.40
C THR A 514 -32.92 -3.78 -3.64
N PHE A 515 -32.46 -3.55 -2.39
CA PHE A 515 -31.97 -4.60 -1.51
C PHE A 515 -33.07 -5.49 -0.94
N GLN A 516 -34.29 -5.00 -0.70
CA GLN A 516 -35.40 -5.87 -0.31
C GLN A 516 -35.74 -6.87 -1.43
N HIS A 517 -35.75 -6.44 -2.69
CA HIS A 517 -36.05 -7.35 -3.80
C HIS A 517 -34.93 -8.34 -4.15
N SER A 518 -33.66 -7.97 -3.92
CA SER A 518 -32.51 -8.88 -4.16
C SER A 518 -32.19 -9.78 -2.96
N ALA A 519 -32.42 -9.32 -1.72
CA ALA A 519 -32.28 -10.16 -0.52
C ALA A 519 -33.37 -11.24 -0.46
N ASP A 520 -34.57 -10.97 -0.98
CA ASP A 520 -35.64 -11.97 -1.09
C ASP A 520 -35.35 -13.02 -2.17
N LYS A 521 -34.66 -12.67 -3.28
CA LYS A 521 -34.19 -13.65 -4.27
C LYS A 521 -33.07 -14.56 -3.74
N VAL A 522 -32.16 -14.03 -2.93
CA VAL A 522 -31.08 -14.83 -2.30
C VAL A 522 -31.63 -15.71 -1.17
N ARG A 523 -32.67 -15.26 -0.43
CA ARG A 523 -33.37 -16.11 0.56
C ARG A 523 -34.17 -17.24 -0.07
N VAL A 524 -34.74 -17.07 -1.27
CA VAL A 524 -35.47 -18.14 -1.97
C VAL A 524 -34.52 -19.22 -2.53
N LEU A 525 -33.33 -18.86 -3.04
CA LEU A 525 -32.34 -19.85 -3.51
C LEU A 525 -31.62 -20.58 -2.37
N GLY A 526 -31.41 -19.91 -1.24
CA GLY A 526 -30.89 -20.52 0.00
C GLY A 526 -31.88 -21.41 0.74
N ALA A 527 -33.19 -21.25 0.50
CA ALA A 527 -34.25 -22.09 1.06
C ALA A 527 -34.54 -23.33 0.20
N ILE A 528 -34.45 -23.22 -1.13
CA ILE A 528 -34.63 -24.36 -2.06
C ILE A 528 -33.47 -25.37 -1.91
N SER A 529 -32.21 -24.91 -1.80
CA SER A 529 -31.06 -25.81 -1.58
C SER A 529 -31.04 -26.51 -0.20
N ARG A 530 -31.77 -25.97 0.80
CA ARG A 530 -31.97 -26.62 2.10
C ARG A 530 -33.16 -27.60 2.13
N LEU A 531 -34.08 -27.50 1.16
CA LEU A 531 -35.16 -28.47 0.97
C LEU A 531 -34.72 -29.70 0.16
N GLU A 532 -33.69 -29.56 -0.68
CA GLU A 532 -33.15 -30.66 -1.52
C GLU A 532 -32.07 -31.52 -0.83
N ARG A 533 -31.68 -31.21 0.42
CA ARG A 533 -30.76 -32.02 1.24
C ARG A 533 -31.44 -32.73 2.42
N ARG A 534 -32.67 -33.19 2.24
CA ARG A 534 -33.24 -34.23 3.12
C ARG A 534 -33.05 -35.60 2.46
N PRO A 535 -32.49 -36.61 3.15
CA PRO A 535 -32.44 -37.97 2.62
C PRO A 535 -33.87 -38.50 2.43
N SER A 536 -34.09 -39.16 1.30
CA SER A 536 -35.37 -39.76 0.93
C SER A 536 -35.82 -40.79 1.97
N LYS A 537 -36.88 -40.49 2.73
CA LYS A 537 -37.68 -41.54 3.39
C LYS A 537 -38.61 -42.18 2.37
N LYS A 538 -38.08 -43.09 1.56
CA LYS A 538 -38.86 -44.18 0.96
C LYS A 538 -38.19 -45.49 1.34
N GLY A 539 -38.60 -46.00 2.49
CA GLY A 539 -38.23 -47.31 3.00
C GLY A 539 -39.09 -47.60 4.23
N MET A 540 -40.06 -48.51 4.05
CA MET A 540 -40.88 -49.18 5.07
C MET A 540 -42.11 -48.43 5.63
N LEU A 541 -43.21 -48.58 4.91
CA LEU A 541 -44.48 -49.00 5.50
C LEU A 541 -44.41 -50.52 5.73
N GLN A 542 -44.42 -50.98 6.99
CA GLN A 542 -44.99 -52.28 7.37
C GLN A 542 -45.62 -52.19 8.77
N HIS A 543 -46.95 -52.25 8.77
CA HIS A 543 -47.88 -52.91 9.70
C HIS A 543 -47.47 -53.31 11.15
N LYS A 544 -48.45 -53.06 12.05
CA LYS A 544 -48.85 -53.83 13.27
C LYS A 544 -47.92 -53.67 14.49
N ALA A 545 -48.36 -53.62 15.75
CA ALA A 545 -49.66 -53.72 16.41
C ALA A 545 -49.51 -53.31 17.90
N SER A 546 -50.64 -53.02 18.55
CA SER A 546 -50.93 -53.18 20.00
C SER A 546 -50.21 -52.25 20.99
N ALA A 547 -50.70 -51.92 22.18
CA ALA A 547 -52.00 -51.81 22.84
C ALA A 547 -51.68 -51.44 24.30
N LYS A 548 -52.55 -50.66 24.97
CA LYS A 548 -52.72 -50.56 26.45
C LYS A 548 -51.55 -50.00 27.27
N ALA A 549 -51.71 -48.82 27.88
CA ALA A 549 -52.39 -48.56 29.16
C ALA A 549 -51.48 -48.79 30.37
N LEU A 550 -51.22 -47.74 31.15
CA LEU A 550 -51.38 -47.73 32.60
C LEU A 550 -51.24 -46.31 33.16
N GLN A 551 -52.28 -45.90 33.87
CA GLN A 551 -52.37 -44.75 34.76
C GLN A 551 -51.54 -45.01 36.02
N SER A 552 -50.98 -43.96 36.63
CA SER A 552 -51.39 -43.51 37.97
C SER A 552 -50.68 -42.20 38.39
N PRO A 553 -51.33 -41.34 39.20
CA PRO A 553 -50.81 -40.08 39.76
C PRO A 553 -50.54 -40.18 41.27
N SER A 554 -49.79 -39.20 41.83
CA SER A 554 -49.70 -38.79 43.26
C SER A 554 -48.30 -38.22 43.52
N ASP A 555 -47.98 -37.27 44.40
CA ASP A 555 -48.70 -36.36 45.29
C ASP A 555 -47.60 -35.41 45.82
N THR A 556 -47.88 -34.11 45.91
CA THR A 556 -47.24 -33.14 46.83
C THR A 556 -47.54 -33.54 48.30
N PRO A 557 -46.83 -33.08 49.38
CA PRO A 557 -46.61 -31.65 49.68
C PRO A 557 -45.38 -31.37 50.64
N PRO A 558 -45.31 -30.30 51.48
CA PRO A 558 -44.36 -29.21 51.28
C PRO A 558 -43.52 -28.84 52.53
N ALA A 559 -42.68 -27.80 52.40
CA ALA A 559 -42.50 -26.74 53.39
C ALA A 559 -42.13 -25.44 52.68
#